data_AF-A0A7V2NG57-F1
#
_entry.id   AF-A0A7V2NG57-F1
#
_cell.length_a   1.000
_cell.length_b   1.000
_cell.length_c   1.000
_cell.angle_alpha   90.00
_cell.angle_beta   90.00
_cell.angle_gamma   90.00
#
_symmetry.space_group_name_H-M   'P 1'
#
loop_
_entity.id
_entity.type
_entity.pdbx_description
1 polymer ?
#
loop_
_entity_poly.entity_id
_entity_poly.type
_entity_poly.pdbx_seq_one_letter_code
_entity_poly.pdbx_strand_id
1 'polypeptide(L)'
;MTRVEALELIRKYVKNKNLIKHMIATEAVMKALANRLGYDEEIWGLTGLLHDIDYDLTKDEPEKHGLVSIELLEEYNLPSEMLNAIKAHSGKKELETPIEKALYAADPVTGLIVAAALIRPEKKLEVIDTKFVMNRFKEKSFARGANREQIKSIENLGLKLEEFIGIALEAMTNVASDIGL
;
A
#
# COMPACT_ATOMS: atom_id res chain seq x y z
N MET A 1 -3.54 -14.98 -11.86
CA MET A 1 -2.13 -14.60 -11.69
C MET A 1 -1.70 -15.01 -10.30
N THR A 2 -0.56 -15.67 -10.15
CA THR A 2 0.05 -15.98 -8.85
C THR A 2 0.91 -14.82 -8.34
N ARG A 3 1.22 -14.79 -7.04
CA ARG A 3 2.15 -13.79 -6.48
C ARG A 3 3.54 -13.81 -7.15
N VAL A 4 4.03 -14.98 -7.56
CA VAL A 4 5.33 -15.10 -8.24
C VAL A 4 5.28 -14.42 -9.60
N GLU A 5 4.24 -14.67 -10.39
CA GLU A 5 4.01 -14.01 -11.68
C GLU A 5 3.89 -12.48 -11.51
N ALA A 6 3.17 -12.02 -10.48
CA ALA A 6 3.06 -10.61 -10.16
C ALA A 6 4.44 -9.96 -9.88
N LEU A 7 5.29 -10.61 -9.08
CA LEU A 7 6.63 -10.11 -8.77
C LEU A 7 7.55 -10.09 -10.00
N GLU A 8 7.45 -11.09 -10.89
CA GLU A 8 8.18 -11.09 -12.16
C GLU A 8 7.75 -9.93 -13.04
N LEU A 9 6.44 -9.67 -13.13
CA LEU A 9 5.88 -8.54 -13.86
C LEU A 9 6.36 -7.20 -13.29
N ILE A 10 6.33 -7.04 -11.97
CA ILE A 10 6.82 -5.83 -11.30
C ILE A 10 8.29 -5.60 -11.61
N ARG A 11 9.14 -6.62 -11.56
CA ARG A 11 10.58 -6.49 -11.89
C ARG A 11 10.82 -6.08 -13.35
N LYS A 12 9.87 -6.37 -14.25
CA LYS A 12 9.94 -5.94 -15.65
C LYS A 12 9.75 -4.42 -15.78
N TYR A 13 8.78 -3.84 -15.07
CA TYR A 13 8.40 -2.43 -15.23
C TYR A 13 8.97 -1.49 -14.16
N VAL A 14 9.13 -1.96 -12.93
CA VAL A 14 9.64 -1.18 -11.80
C VAL A 14 11.12 -1.51 -11.57
N LYS A 15 11.98 -0.50 -11.69
CA LYS A 15 13.44 -0.56 -11.45
C LYS A 15 13.83 0.00 -10.10
N ASN A 16 13.02 0.90 -9.55
CA ASN A 16 13.24 1.44 -8.23
C ASN A 16 13.01 0.38 -7.14
N LYS A 17 14.09 -0.10 -6.51
CA LYS A 17 14.02 -1.11 -5.43
C LYS A 17 13.21 -0.64 -4.22
N ASN A 18 13.22 0.66 -3.89
CA ASN A 18 12.42 1.17 -2.78
C ASN A 18 10.93 1.15 -3.11
N LEU A 19 10.56 1.35 -4.37
CA LEU A 19 9.18 1.23 -4.82
C LEU A 19 8.71 -0.23 -4.78
N ILE A 20 9.55 -1.19 -5.16
CA ILE A 20 9.21 -2.62 -5.01
C ILE A 20 8.97 -2.97 -3.53
N LYS A 21 9.80 -2.45 -2.62
CA LYS A 21 9.61 -2.64 -1.18
C LYS A 21 8.31 -2.00 -0.68
N HIS A 22 7.97 -0.82 -1.18
CA HIS A 22 6.69 -0.16 -0.93
C HIS A 22 5.52 -1.05 -1.35
N MET A 23 5.55 -1.58 -2.58
CA MET A 23 4.52 -2.48 -3.10
C MET A 23 4.38 -3.77 -2.26
N ILE A 24 5.49 -4.33 -1.77
CA ILE A 24 5.47 -5.49 -0.85
C ILE A 24 4.88 -5.12 0.52
N ALA A 25 5.21 -3.93 1.05
CA ALA A 25 4.60 -3.46 2.28
C ALA A 25 3.08 -3.26 2.11
N THR A 26 2.65 -2.65 1.00
CA THR A 26 1.22 -2.44 0.70
C THR A 26 0.49 -3.76 0.51
N GLU A 27 1.10 -4.77 -0.14
CA GLU A 27 0.57 -6.14 -0.18
C GLU A 27 0.28 -6.69 1.23
N ALA A 28 1.25 -6.59 2.14
CA ALA A 28 1.12 -7.11 3.50
C ALA A 28 -0.01 -6.41 4.27
N VAL A 29 -0.08 -5.08 4.19
CA VAL A 29 -1.15 -4.30 4.82
C VAL A 29 -2.52 -4.68 4.25
N MET A 30 -2.63 -4.83 2.92
CA MET A 30 -3.88 -5.21 2.27
C MET A 30 -4.35 -6.62 2.67
N LYS A 31 -3.44 -7.60 2.77
CA LYS A 31 -3.75 -8.94 3.30
C LYS A 31 -4.32 -8.88 4.71
N ALA A 32 -3.65 -8.14 5.59
CA ALA A 32 -4.10 -8.01 6.99
C ALA A 32 -5.45 -7.30 7.11
N LEU A 33 -5.70 -6.27 6.28
CA LEU A 33 -7.00 -5.61 6.21
C LEU A 33 -8.09 -6.55 5.70
N ALA A 34 -7.81 -7.35 4.67
CA ALA A 34 -8.76 -8.33 4.13
C ALA A 34 -9.16 -9.35 5.21
N ASN A 35 -8.18 -9.92 5.91
CA ASN A 35 -8.41 -10.82 7.03
C ASN A 35 -9.29 -10.16 8.11
N ARG A 36 -8.94 -8.94 8.52
CA ARG A 36 -9.67 -8.18 9.55
C ARG A 36 -11.12 -7.88 9.15
N LEU A 37 -11.38 -7.66 7.87
CA LEU A 37 -12.68 -7.26 7.34
C LEU A 37 -13.50 -8.42 6.75
N GLY A 38 -12.93 -9.63 6.70
CA GLY A 38 -13.60 -10.83 6.17
C GLY A 38 -13.65 -10.90 4.63
N TYR A 39 -12.63 -10.36 3.96
CA TYR A 39 -12.46 -10.42 2.51
C TYR A 39 -11.33 -11.39 2.10
N ASP A 40 -11.23 -11.63 0.80
CA ASP A 40 -10.20 -12.50 0.21
C ASP A 40 -8.80 -11.85 0.28
N GLU A 41 -7.92 -12.48 1.06
CA GLU A 41 -6.54 -12.01 1.27
C GLU A 41 -5.68 -12.07 0.00
N GLU A 42 -5.92 -13.03 -0.90
CA GLU A 42 -5.16 -13.17 -2.14
C GLU A 42 -5.50 -12.03 -3.10
N ILE A 43 -6.79 -11.72 -3.27
CA ILE A 43 -7.27 -10.61 -4.10
C ILE A 43 -6.75 -9.27 -3.59
N TRP A 44 -6.89 -9.00 -2.29
CA TRP A 44 -6.46 -7.74 -1.68
C TRP A 44 -4.94 -7.62 -1.69
N GLY A 45 -4.24 -8.69 -1.35
CA GLY A 45 -2.78 -8.73 -1.39
C GLY A 45 -2.22 -8.46 -2.78
N LEU A 46 -2.70 -9.17 -3.81
CA LEU A 46 -2.27 -8.94 -5.19
C LEU A 46 -2.59 -7.54 -5.68
N THR A 47 -3.73 -6.98 -5.26
CA THR A 47 -4.10 -5.60 -5.56
C THR A 47 -3.08 -4.61 -4.98
N GLY A 48 -2.75 -4.77 -3.69
CA GLY A 48 -1.71 -3.97 -3.03
C GLY A 48 -0.33 -4.16 -3.64
N LEU A 49 -0.01 -5.37 -4.09
CA LEU A 49 1.28 -5.67 -4.73
C LEU A 49 1.41 -4.99 -6.10
N LEU A 50 0.33 -4.88 -6.88
CA LEU A 50 0.37 -4.41 -8.27
C LEU A 50 0.04 -2.92 -8.46
N HIS A 51 -0.43 -2.21 -7.42
CA HIS A 51 -1.02 -0.87 -7.56
C HIS A 51 -0.14 0.15 -8.30
N ASP A 52 1.17 0.14 -8.04
CA ASP A 52 2.14 1.10 -8.59
C ASP A 52 3.04 0.50 -9.69
N ILE A 53 2.57 -0.54 -10.39
CA ILE A 53 3.38 -1.21 -11.42
C ILE A 53 3.81 -0.30 -12.58
N ASP A 54 3.05 0.77 -12.83
CA ASP A 54 3.32 1.76 -13.87
C ASP A 54 4.16 2.96 -13.41
N TYR A 55 4.44 3.11 -12.11
CA TYR A 55 4.91 4.37 -11.54
C TYR A 55 6.23 4.85 -12.17
N ASP A 56 7.18 3.94 -12.43
CA ASP A 56 8.46 4.28 -13.08
C ASP A 56 8.26 4.71 -14.55
N LEU A 57 7.21 4.24 -15.23
CA LEU A 57 6.86 4.62 -16.61
C LEU A 57 6.15 5.98 -16.65
N THR A 58 5.37 6.30 -15.62
CA THR A 58 4.55 7.51 -15.54
C THR A 58 5.19 8.62 -14.72
N LYS A 59 6.44 8.46 -14.26
CA LYS A 59 7.13 9.44 -13.41
C LYS A 59 7.19 10.86 -14.00
N ASP A 60 7.26 10.96 -15.33
CA ASP A 60 7.32 12.22 -16.08
C ASP A 60 5.93 12.67 -16.57
N GLU A 61 4.90 11.81 -16.42
CA GLU A 61 3.50 12.04 -16.81
C GLU A 61 2.55 11.50 -15.71
N PRO A 62 2.54 12.09 -14.48
CA PRO A 62 1.81 11.54 -13.34
C PRO A 62 0.29 11.43 -13.55
N GLU A 63 -0.27 12.21 -14.48
CA GLU A 63 -1.66 12.10 -14.91
C GLU A 63 -2.02 10.77 -15.56
N LYS A 64 -1.03 10.00 -16.03
CA LYS A 64 -1.20 8.65 -16.59
C LYS A 64 -1.13 7.54 -15.54
N HIS A 65 -0.63 7.83 -14.34
CA HIS A 65 -0.54 6.84 -13.27
C HIS A 65 -1.91 6.24 -12.95
N GLY A 66 -1.94 4.92 -12.78
CA GLY A 66 -3.14 4.11 -12.62
C GLY A 66 -3.80 3.71 -13.93
N LEU A 67 -3.79 4.57 -14.97
CA LEU A 67 -4.32 4.21 -16.29
C LEU A 67 -3.38 3.23 -17.00
N VAL A 68 -2.07 3.52 -16.97
CA VAL A 68 -1.05 2.63 -17.53
C VAL A 68 -0.99 1.32 -16.76
N SER A 69 -1.20 1.33 -15.44
CA SER A 69 -1.37 0.09 -14.67
C SER A 69 -2.50 -0.78 -15.21
N ILE A 70 -3.65 -0.22 -15.60
CA ILE A 70 -4.75 -1.01 -16.17
C ILE A 70 -4.36 -1.61 -17.52
N GLU A 71 -3.74 -0.82 -18.40
CA GLU A 71 -3.27 -1.29 -19.71
C GLU A 71 -2.27 -2.45 -19.57
N LEU A 72 -1.34 -2.35 -18.63
CA LEU A 72 -0.35 -3.40 -18.35
C LEU A 72 -0.98 -4.69 -17.80
N LEU A 73 -2.10 -4.59 -17.09
CA LEU A 73 -2.73 -5.71 -16.40
C LEU A 73 -3.87 -6.35 -17.20
N GLU A 74 -4.32 -5.74 -18.29
CA GLU A 74 -5.43 -6.19 -19.13
C GLU A 74 -5.23 -7.62 -19.65
N GLU A 75 -4.00 -7.98 -20.04
CA GLU A 75 -3.65 -9.28 -20.61
C GLU A 75 -3.68 -10.44 -19.59
N TYR A 76 -3.74 -10.13 -18.29
CA TYR A 76 -3.60 -11.14 -17.22
C TYR A 76 -4.94 -11.64 -16.66
N ASN A 77 -6.07 -11.20 -17.24
CA ASN A 77 -7.43 -11.62 -16.88
C ASN A 77 -7.69 -11.55 -15.36
N LEU A 78 -7.27 -10.44 -14.74
CA LEU A 78 -7.49 -10.19 -13.32
C LEU A 78 -8.95 -9.83 -13.04
N PRO A 79 -9.48 -10.16 -11.85
CA PRO A 79 -10.79 -9.70 -11.40
C PRO A 79 -10.94 -8.18 -11.52
N SER A 80 -12.10 -7.73 -12.00
CA SER A 80 -12.38 -6.31 -12.24
C SER A 80 -12.30 -5.46 -10.98
N GLU A 81 -12.58 -6.04 -9.80
CA GLU A 81 -12.44 -5.35 -8.51
C GLU A 81 -10.99 -4.91 -8.23
N MET A 82 -9.99 -5.71 -8.64
CA MET A 82 -8.58 -5.37 -8.48
C MET A 82 -8.21 -4.20 -9.39
N LEU A 83 -8.61 -4.28 -10.66
CA LEU A 83 -8.36 -3.21 -11.64
C LEU A 83 -9.05 -1.90 -11.23
N ASN A 84 -10.28 -1.98 -10.71
CA ASN A 84 -11.00 -0.81 -10.21
C ASN A 84 -10.33 -0.20 -8.98
N ALA A 85 -9.82 -1.03 -8.05
CA ALA A 85 -9.03 -0.55 -6.91
C ALA A 85 -7.77 0.19 -7.33
N ILE A 86 -7.00 -0.37 -8.28
CA ILE A 86 -5.79 0.25 -8.83
C ILE A 86 -6.10 1.53 -9.62
N LYS A 87 -7.27 1.62 -10.24
CA LYS A 87 -7.69 2.87 -10.89
C LYS A 87 -8.15 3.92 -9.89
N ALA A 88 -8.77 3.50 -8.79
CA ALA A 88 -9.32 4.42 -7.80
C ALA A 88 -8.23 4.99 -6.86
N HIS A 89 -7.19 4.21 -6.49
CA HIS A 89 -6.14 4.71 -5.59
C HIS A 89 -5.36 5.88 -6.21
N SER A 90 -5.16 5.85 -7.53
CA SER A 90 -4.53 6.90 -8.33
C SER A 90 -5.44 8.12 -8.58
N GLY A 91 -6.66 8.14 -8.04
CA GLY A 91 -7.61 9.25 -8.16
C GLY A 91 -8.30 9.36 -9.52
N LYS A 92 -8.26 8.32 -10.37
CA LYS A 92 -8.91 8.29 -11.69
C LYS A 92 -10.36 7.80 -11.65
N LYS A 93 -10.82 7.41 -10.46
CA LYS A 93 -12.17 6.90 -10.17
C LYS A 93 -12.50 7.25 -8.72
N GLU A 94 -13.78 7.44 -8.42
CA GLU A 94 -14.25 7.56 -7.05
C GLU A 94 -14.14 6.23 -6.28
N LEU A 95 -13.97 6.35 -4.96
CA LEU A 95 -13.84 5.22 -4.03
C LEU A 95 -15.22 4.73 -3.60
N GLU A 96 -15.64 3.58 -4.11
CA GLU A 96 -16.96 2.99 -3.91
C GLU A 96 -16.87 1.73 -3.04
N THR A 97 -15.96 0.83 -3.40
CA THR A 97 -15.88 -0.51 -2.82
C THR A 97 -14.94 -0.58 -1.61
N PRO A 98 -15.06 -1.61 -0.75
CA PRO A 98 -14.17 -1.79 0.39
C PRO A 98 -12.69 -1.91 0.01
N ILE A 99 -12.35 -2.68 -1.04
CA ILE A 99 -10.97 -2.86 -1.51
C ILE A 99 -10.36 -1.56 -2.03
N GLU A 100 -11.15 -0.73 -2.72
CA GLU A 100 -10.73 0.60 -3.19
C GLU A 100 -10.37 1.51 -2.01
N LYS A 101 -11.26 1.59 -1.01
CA LYS A 101 -11.06 2.40 0.20
C LYS A 101 -9.88 1.91 1.04
N ALA A 102 -9.72 0.58 1.13
CA ALA A 102 -8.60 -0.04 1.84
C ALA A 102 -7.27 0.29 1.18
N LEU A 103 -7.14 0.10 -0.14
CA LEU A 103 -5.92 0.40 -0.88
C LEU A 103 -5.53 1.88 -0.75
N TYR A 104 -6.51 2.76 -0.90
CA TYR A 104 -6.31 4.21 -0.80
C TYR A 104 -5.76 4.66 0.57
N ALA A 105 -6.11 3.97 1.65
CA ALA A 105 -5.56 4.23 2.98
C ALA A 105 -4.24 3.48 3.23
N ALA A 106 -4.11 2.26 2.70
CA ALA A 106 -2.96 1.39 2.87
C ALA A 106 -1.69 1.92 2.18
N ASP A 107 -1.82 2.50 0.99
CA ASP A 107 -0.69 3.05 0.24
C ASP A 107 0.12 4.09 1.07
N PRO A 108 -0.45 5.22 1.50
CA PRO A 108 0.33 6.22 2.25
C PRO A 108 0.73 5.80 3.67
N VAL A 109 0.06 4.81 4.30
CA VAL A 109 0.42 4.41 5.68
C VAL A 109 1.75 3.67 5.72
N THR A 110 2.12 2.93 4.67
CA THR A 110 3.40 2.23 4.60
C THR A 110 4.55 3.24 4.64
N GLY A 111 4.46 4.33 3.87
CA GLY A 111 5.43 5.41 3.87
C GLY A 111 5.60 6.09 5.23
N LEU A 112 4.51 6.25 5.99
CA LEU A 112 4.56 6.76 7.37
C LEU A 112 5.32 5.81 8.30
N ILE A 113 5.02 4.52 8.24
CA ILE A 113 5.63 3.48 9.09
C ILE A 113 7.12 3.32 8.76
N VAL A 114 7.48 3.26 7.47
CA VAL A 114 8.88 3.22 7.02
C VAL A 114 9.64 4.44 7.55
N ALA A 115 9.09 5.65 7.40
CA ALA A 115 9.74 6.85 7.91
C ALA A 115 9.91 6.80 9.44
N ALA A 116 8.91 6.29 10.17
CA ALA A 116 8.97 6.11 11.63
C ALA A 116 10.09 5.14 12.05
N ALA A 117 10.31 4.07 11.29
CA ALA A 117 11.42 3.15 11.54
C ALA A 117 12.77 3.79 11.23
N LEU A 118 12.89 4.52 10.10
CA LEU A 118 14.17 5.07 9.63
C LEU A 118 14.76 6.16 10.52
N ILE A 119 13.96 6.82 11.37
CA ILE A 119 14.47 7.77 12.36
C ILE A 119 15.04 7.10 13.62
N ARG A 120 14.81 5.79 13.78
CA ARG A 120 15.43 5.00 14.85
C ARG A 120 16.86 4.63 14.47
N PRO A 121 17.83 4.65 15.41
CA PRO A 121 19.19 4.19 15.14
C PRO A 121 19.24 2.77 14.56
N GLU A 122 18.36 1.89 15.03
CA GLU A 122 18.26 0.48 14.62
C GLU A 122 17.67 0.32 13.22
N LYS A 123 16.88 1.29 12.75
CA LYS A 123 16.12 1.24 11.49
C LYS A 123 15.25 -0.01 11.34
N LYS A 124 14.67 -0.46 12.45
CA LYS A 124 13.83 -1.65 12.53
C LYS A 124 12.38 -1.35 12.87
N LEU A 125 11.46 -2.17 12.39
CA LEU A 125 10.05 -2.11 12.78
C LEU A 125 9.80 -2.64 14.21
N GLU A 126 10.58 -3.62 14.64
CA GLU A 126 10.44 -4.26 15.97
C GLU A 126 10.65 -3.29 17.15
N VAL A 127 11.30 -2.14 16.92
CA VAL A 127 11.63 -1.15 17.97
C VAL A 127 10.66 0.02 18.02
N ILE A 128 9.60 0.02 17.21
CA ILE A 128 8.53 1.02 17.23
C ILE A 128 7.20 0.35 17.54
N ASP A 129 6.30 1.08 18.20
CA ASP A 129 4.95 0.63 18.52
C ASP A 129 3.89 1.51 17.85
N THR A 130 2.63 1.07 17.89
CA THR A 130 1.49 1.80 17.33
C THR A 130 1.40 3.22 17.88
N LYS A 131 1.70 3.42 19.17
CA LYS A 131 1.65 4.73 19.84
C LYS A 131 2.70 5.68 19.26
N PHE A 132 3.90 5.19 18.99
CA PHE A 132 4.96 5.96 18.34
C PHE A 132 4.55 6.39 16.94
N VAL A 133 4.01 5.47 16.13
CA VAL A 133 3.51 5.81 14.78
C VAL A 133 2.35 6.79 14.85
N MET A 134 1.43 6.66 15.80
CA MET A 134 0.35 7.62 16.05
C MET A 134 0.84 9.01 16.42
N ASN A 135 1.95 9.13 17.17
CA ASN A 135 2.56 10.43 17.45
C ASN A 135 3.14 11.06 16.18
N ARG A 136 3.85 10.26 15.36
CA ARG A 136 4.36 10.68 14.04
C ARG A 136 3.25 11.06 13.06
N PHE A 137 2.11 10.38 13.11
CA PHE A 137 0.93 10.70 12.31
C PHE A 137 0.45 12.14 12.59
N LYS A 138 0.40 12.54 13.87
CA LYS A 138 -0.05 13.89 14.29
C LYS A 138 0.92 15.00 13.86
N GLU A 139 2.19 14.67 13.65
CA GLU A 139 3.21 15.59 13.15
C GLU A 139 3.09 15.73 11.62
N LYS A 140 2.32 16.72 11.15
CA LYS A 140 2.07 16.91 9.70
C LYS A 140 3.34 17.13 8.85
N SER A 141 4.42 17.63 9.46
CA SER A 141 5.72 17.81 8.80
C SER A 141 6.53 16.51 8.67
N PHE A 142 6.22 15.49 9.48
CA PHE A 142 6.87 14.19 9.43
C PHE A 142 6.35 13.39 8.25
N ALA A 143 7.22 12.79 7.43
CA ALA A 143 6.82 11.99 6.26
C ALA A 143 5.76 12.71 5.40
N ARG A 144 6.07 13.92 4.92
CA ARG A 144 5.12 14.80 4.20
C ARG A 144 4.40 14.14 3.01
N GLY A 145 5.02 13.14 2.38
CA GLY A 145 4.41 12.37 1.29
C GLY A 145 3.29 11.43 1.73
N ALA A 146 3.27 11.01 3.00
CA ALA A 146 2.22 10.14 3.54
C ALA A 146 0.97 10.96 3.90
N ASN A 147 0.02 11.02 2.97
CA ASN A 147 -1.17 11.85 3.11
C ASN A 147 -2.05 11.41 4.30
N ARG A 148 -2.22 12.32 5.28
CA ARG A 148 -2.93 12.03 6.54
C ARG A 148 -4.43 11.83 6.36
N GLU A 149 -5.05 12.53 5.42
CA GLU A 149 -6.48 12.38 5.13
C GLU A 149 -6.76 11.06 4.42
N GLN A 150 -5.87 10.62 3.53
CA GLN A 150 -5.96 9.30 2.90
C GLN A 150 -5.83 8.17 3.92
N ILE A 151 -4.82 8.22 4.77
CA ILE A 151 -4.64 7.23 5.86
C ILE A 151 -5.88 7.20 6.78
N LYS A 152 -6.41 8.37 7.14
CA LYS A 152 -7.59 8.48 8.01
C LYS A 152 -8.88 7.99 7.34
N SER A 153 -8.96 7.98 6.01
CA SER A 153 -10.14 7.52 5.27
C SER A 153 -10.53 6.07 5.55
N ILE A 154 -9.64 5.28 6.15
CA ILE A 154 -9.93 3.93 6.65
C ILE A 154 -11.13 3.88 7.62
N GLU A 155 -11.43 4.99 8.30
CA GLU A 155 -12.59 5.10 9.21
C GLU A 155 -13.92 4.87 8.48
N ASN A 156 -13.97 5.08 7.16
CA ASN A 156 -15.12 4.76 6.32
C ASN A 156 -15.41 3.25 6.20
N LEU A 157 -14.45 2.40 6.58
CA LEU A 157 -14.60 0.94 6.66
C LEU A 157 -14.89 0.46 8.09
N GLY A 158 -15.14 1.38 9.03
CA GLY A 158 -15.48 1.06 10.41
C GLY A 158 -14.27 0.69 11.30
N LEU A 159 -13.04 0.90 10.81
CA LEU A 159 -11.84 0.76 11.64
C LEU A 159 -11.50 2.07 12.32
N LYS A 160 -11.05 2.02 13.58
CA LYS A 160 -10.42 3.19 14.20
C LYS A 160 -9.04 3.41 13.59
N LEU A 161 -8.61 4.67 13.46
CA LEU A 161 -7.27 4.99 12.96
C LEU A 161 -6.14 4.25 13.72
N GLU A 162 -6.21 4.21 15.05
CA GLU A 162 -5.19 3.53 15.87
C GLU A 162 -5.16 2.01 15.63
N GLU A 163 -6.33 1.39 15.44
CA GLU A 163 -6.45 -0.02 15.07
C GLU A 163 -5.82 -0.28 13.70
N PHE A 164 -6.13 0.56 12.71
CA PHE A 164 -5.54 0.46 11.38
C PHE A 164 -4.01 0.58 11.40
N ILE A 165 -3.46 1.56 12.12
CA ILE A 165 -2.01 1.72 12.24
C ILE A 165 -1.39 0.50 12.95
N GLY A 166 -2.06 -0.09 13.94
CA GLY A 166 -1.63 -1.33 14.58
C GLY A 166 -1.54 -2.50 13.59
N ILE A 167 -2.62 -2.72 12.82
CA ILE A 167 -2.68 -3.76 11.78
C ILE A 167 -1.58 -3.56 10.74
N ALA A 168 -1.41 -2.33 10.25
CA ALA A 168 -0.42 -2.02 9.23
C ALA A 168 1.02 -2.23 9.74
N LEU A 169 1.31 -1.81 10.98
CA LEU A 169 2.62 -2.00 11.61
C LEU A 169 2.94 -3.49 11.80
N GLU A 170 2.00 -4.28 12.32
CA GLU A 170 2.18 -5.72 12.50
C GLU A 170 2.40 -6.43 11.15
N ALA A 171 1.56 -6.11 10.15
CA ALA A 171 1.67 -6.68 8.81
C ALA A 171 3.03 -6.38 8.17
N MET A 172 3.50 -5.13 8.27
CA MET A 172 4.81 -4.73 7.74
C MET A 172 5.96 -5.37 8.53
N THR A 173 5.80 -5.58 9.83
CA THR A 173 6.80 -6.26 10.67
C THR A 173 6.99 -7.71 10.21
N ASN A 174 5.91 -8.39 9.84
CA ASN A 174 5.97 -9.77 9.34
C ASN A 174 6.73 -9.90 8.00
N VAL A 175 6.84 -8.82 7.23
CA VAL A 175 7.61 -8.77 5.97
C VAL A 175 8.85 -7.87 6.05
N ALA A 176 9.30 -7.52 7.27
CA ALA A 176 10.38 -6.56 7.50
C ALA A 176 11.65 -6.88 6.71
N SER A 177 12.02 -8.17 6.67
CA SER A 177 13.19 -8.65 5.92
C SER A 177 13.11 -8.40 4.41
N ASP A 178 11.92 -8.51 3.80
CA ASP A 178 11.70 -8.28 2.37
C ASP A 178 11.76 -6.77 2.02
N ILE A 179 11.35 -5.92 2.96
CA ILE A 179 11.35 -4.46 2.80
C ILE A 179 12.64 -3.80 3.34
N GLY A 180 13.52 -4.59 3.96
CA GLY A 180 14.81 -4.16 4.49
C GLY A 180 14.70 -3.25 5.72
N LEU A 181 13.78 -3.60 6.62
CA LEU A 181 13.57 -3.02 7.94
C LEU A 181 13.57 -4.12 9.02
#